data_AF-A0A392TXD9-F1
#
_entry.id   AF-A0A392TXD9-F1
#
_cell.length_a   1.000
_cell.length_b   1.000
_cell.length_c   1.000
_cell.angle_alpha   90.00
_cell.angle_beta   90.00
_cell.angle_gamma   90.00
#
_symmetry.space_group_name_H-M   'P 1'
#
loop_
_entity.id
_entity.type
_entity.pdbx_description
1 polymer ?
#
loop_
_entity_poly.entity_id
_entity_poly.type
_entity_poly.pdbx_seq_one_letter_code
_entity_poly.pdbx_strand_id
1 'polypeptide(L)' 'MVYGMDAMIPIEVNPPSWRRETLAAEENNEALQENLDMIEELREKAHFREFAIKQRAAIR' A
#
# COMPACT_ATOMS: atom_id res chain seq x y z
N MET A 1 50.52 0.56 19.63
CA MET A 1 49.79 -0.47 18.87
C MET A 1 48.80 0.25 17.98
N VAL A 2 49.10 0.28 16.68
CA VAL A 2 48.27 0.92 15.65
C VAL A 2 47.12 -0.04 15.36
N TYR A 3 45.89 0.32 15.73
CA TYR A 3 44.73 -0.36 15.16
C TYR A 3 44.57 0.18 13.75
N GLY A 4 44.81 -0.68 12.76
CA GLY A 4 44.76 -0.34 11.35
C GLY A 4 43.39 0.20 10.94
N MET A 5 43.40 1.07 9.93
CA MET A 5 42.24 1.70 9.26
C MET A 5 41.26 0.71 8.60
N ASP A 6 41.39 -0.58 8.88
CA ASP A 6 40.59 -1.68 8.32
C ASP A 6 39.65 -2.30 9.37
N ALA A 7 39.42 -1.59 10.48
CA ALA A 7 38.45 -1.99 11.49
C ALA A 7 37.02 -1.80 10.95
N MET A 8 36.46 -2.87 10.37
CA MET A 8 35.06 -2.96 10.02
C MET A 8 34.21 -2.73 11.29
N ILE A 9 33.42 -1.65 11.31
CA ILE A 9 32.45 -1.41 12.38
C ILE A 9 31.27 -2.37 12.12
N PRO A 10 30.96 -3.30 13.04
CA PRO A 10 29.77 -4.12 12.88
C PRO A 10 28.54 -3.20 12.96
N ILE A 11 27.72 -3.21 11.91
CA ILE A 11 26.39 -2.61 11.98
C ILE A 11 25.53 -3.53 12.85
N GLU A 12 25.04 -2.99 13.97
CA GLU A 12 24.02 -3.65 14.78
C GLU A 12 22.71 -3.61 14.01
N VAL A 13 22.36 -4.73 13.36
CA VAL A 13 21.02 -4.91 12.82
C VAL A 13 20.11 -5.24 14.00
N ASN A 14 19.25 -4.30 14.37
CA ASN A 14 18.24 -4.54 15.39
C ASN A 14 17.39 -5.76 15.00
N PRO A 15 17.05 -6.63 15.96
CA PRO A 15 16.15 -7.75 15.71
C PRO A 15 14.81 -7.21 15.14
N PRO A 16 14.16 -7.97 14.26
CA PRO A 16 12.84 -7.59 13.76
C PRO A 16 11.91 -7.34 14.96
N SER A 17 11.12 -6.27 14.87
CA SER A 17 10.12 -6.04 15.91
C SER A 17 9.09 -7.17 15.89
N TRP A 18 8.41 -7.40 17.02
CA TRP A 18 7.32 -8.38 17.10
C TRP A 18 6.32 -8.24 15.94
N ARG A 19 5.99 -6.99 15.55
CA ARG A 19 5.12 -6.69 14.41
C ARG A 19 5.64 -7.22 13.07
N ARG A 20 6.95 -7.25 12.87
CA ARG A 20 7.60 -7.80 11.66
C ARG A 20 7.69 -9.32 11.73
N GLU A 21 7.91 -9.89 12.91
CA GLU A 21 7.95 -11.34 13.11
C GLU A 21 6.58 -11.99 12.93
N THR A 22 5.51 -11.33 13.40
CA THR A 22 4.12 -11.83 13.28
C THR A 22 3.39 -11.30 12.05
N LEU A 23 4.10 -10.81 11.04
CA LEU A 23 3.48 -10.25 9.84
C LEU A 23 2.83 -11.37 9.01
N ALA A 24 1.49 -11.37 8.93
CA ALA A 24 0.76 -12.20 7.98
C ALA A 24 0.75 -11.51 6.60
N ALA A 25 1.81 -11.73 5.81
CA ALA A 25 2.00 -11.06 4.53
C ALA A 25 0.91 -11.42 3.50
N GLU A 26 0.46 -12.67 3.46
CA GLU A 26 -0.60 -13.14 2.56
C GLU A 26 -1.94 -12.48 2.89
N GLU A 27 -2.37 -12.52 4.16
CA GLU A 27 -3.62 -11.90 4.61
C GLU A 27 -3.64 -10.38 4.35
N ASN A 28 -2.52 -9.70 4.57
CA ASN A 28 -2.41 -8.27 4.27
C ASN A 28 -2.52 -7.98 2.76
N ASN A 29 -1.93 -8.84 1.93
CA ASN A 29 -1.99 -8.67 0.49
C ASN A 29 -3.41 -8.92 -0.04
N GLU A 30 -4.12 -9.93 0.48
CA GLU A 30 -5.53 -10.18 0.17
C GLU A 30 -6.43 -9.00 0.61
N ALA A 31 -6.25 -8.52 1.84
CA ALA A 31 -6.98 -7.35 2.34
C ALA A 31 -6.68 -6.08 1.52
N LEU A 32 -5.43 -5.90 1.07
CA LEU A 32 -5.07 -4.79 0.20
C LEU A 32 -5.77 -4.89 -1.16
N GLN A 33 -5.83 -6.09 -1.73
CA GLN A 33 -6.53 -6.32 -3.00
C GLN A 33 -8.02 -6.01 -2.88
N GLU A 34 -8.70 -6.51 -1.84
CA GLU A 34 -10.12 -6.23 -1.59
C GLU A 34 -10.39 -4.72 -1.46
N ASN A 35 -9.52 -4.01 -0.73
CA ASN A 35 -9.63 -2.56 -0.59
C ASN A 35 -9.49 -1.82 -1.93
N LEU A 36 -8.61 -2.29 -2.82
CA LEU A 36 -8.43 -1.71 -4.15
C LEU A 36 -9.64 -1.99 -5.05
N ASP A 37 -10.15 -3.21 -5.05
CA ASP A 37 -11.35 -3.61 -5.80
C ASP A 37 -12.56 -2.74 -5.38
N MET A 38 -12.72 -2.50 -4.08
CA MET A 38 -13.78 -1.63 -3.57
C MET A 38 -13.65 -0.18 -4.07
N ILE A 39 -12.43 0.34 -4.22
CA ILE A 39 -12.20 1.69 -4.78
C ILE A 39 -12.60 1.73 -6.26
N GLU A 40 -12.30 0.68 -7.02
CA GLU A 40 -12.70 0.59 -8.43
C GLU A 40 -14.22 0.59 -8.58
N GLU A 41 -14.95 -0.20 -7.79
CA GLU A 41 -16.42 -0.18 -7.79
C GLU A 41 -16.99 1.21 -7.49
N LEU A 42 -16.42 1.91 -6.51
CA LEU A 42 -16.88 3.26 -6.13
C LEU A 42 -16.64 4.26 -7.25
N ARG A 43 -15.50 4.16 -7.95
CA ARG A 43 -15.19 5.00 -9.12
C ARG A 43 -16.14 4.73 -10.27
N GLU A 44 -16.45 3.47 -10.55
CA GLU A 44 -17.39 3.11 -11.62
C GLU A 44 -18.79 3.65 -11.32
N LYS A 45 -19.28 3.46 -10.08
CA LYS A 45 -20.56 4.03 -9.61
C LYS A 45 -20.58 5.55 -9.72
N ALA A 46 -19.48 6.23 -9.39
CA ALA A 46 -19.36 7.68 -9.55
C ALA A 46 -19.39 8.10 -11.03
N HIS A 47 -18.68 7.37 -11.90
CA HIS A 47 -18.64 7.63 -13.34
C HIS A 47 -20.03 7.49 -13.98
N PHE A 48 -20.80 6.46 -13.62
CA PHE A 48 -22.18 6.33 -14.10
C PHE A 48 -23.08 7.51 -13.70
N ARG A 49 -22.95 7.98 -12.45
CA ARG A 49 -23.70 9.16 -11.98
C ARG A 49 -23.31 10.41 -12.75
N GLU A 50 -22.01 10.62 -12.95
CA GLU A 50 -21.50 11.76 -13.71
C GLU A 50 -21.99 11.72 -15.17
N PHE A 51 -21.91 10.56 -15.81
CA PHE A 51 -22.40 10.37 -17.17
C PHE A 51 -23.90 10.67 -17.30
N ALA A 52 -24.72 10.19 -16.36
CA ALA A 52 -26.15 10.48 -16.33
C ALA A 52 -26.45 11.98 -16.14
N ILE A 53 -25.67 12.67 -15.29
CA ILE A 53 -25.79 14.12 -15.08
C ILE A 53 -25.42 14.88 -16.37
N LYS A 54 -24.31 14.52 -17.01
CA LYS A 54 -23.86 15.13 -18.28
C LYS A 54 -24.89 14.94 -19.39
N GLN A 55 -25.45 13.74 -19.54
CA GLN A 55 -26.51 13.51 -20.54
C GLN A 55 -27.75 14.37 -20.28
N ARG A 56 -28.21 14.46 -19.03
CA ARG A 56 -29.35 15.32 -18.68
C ARG A 56 -29.09 16.80 -18.94
N ALA A 57 -27.86 17.25 -18.69
CA ALA A 57 -27.45 18.62 -18.99
C ALA A 57 -27.39 18.89 -20.50
N ALA A 58 -26.99 17.91 -21.31
CA ALA A 58 -26.89 18.03 -22.76
C ALA A 58 -28.23 17.93 -23.50
N ILE A 59 -29.26 17.32 -22.89
CA ILE A 59 -30.63 17.24 -23.42
C ILE A 59 -31.42 18.56 -23.18
N ARG A 60 -30.85 19.50 -22.42
CA ARG A 60 -31.42 20.84 -22.18
C ARG A 60 -30.85 21.85 -23.15
#